data_AF-A0A9Q2P4D6-F1
#
_entry.id   AF-A0A9Q2P4D6-F1
#
_cell.length_a   1.000
_cell.length_b   1.000
_cell.length_c   1.000
_cell.angle_alpha   90.00
_cell.angle_beta   90.00
_cell.angle_gamma   90.00
#
_symmetry.space_group_name_H-M   'P 1'
#
loop_
_entity.id
_entity.type
_entity.pdbx_description
1 polymer ?
#
loop_
_entity_poly.entity_id
_entity_poly.type
_entity_poly.pdbx_seq_one_letter_code
_entity_poly.pdbx_strand_id
1 'polypeptide(L)'
;MSEEDAVFELDDPMVGELGRFLQNAPLSNGTYARIPSGQSELLAQAALNWLNLLVWDGGEWAPRAQIEAAEFGDVEMTVLSDGEAVKLRHIPTGEIALGADAHEAWIALKRKVMEVAGDA
;
A
#
# COMPACT_ATOMS: atom_id res chain seq x y z
N MET A 1 -20.20 -16.39 8.23
CA MET A 1 -19.46 -16.55 6.97
C MET A 1 -18.58 -15.31 6.87
N SER A 2 -17.27 -15.46 7.04
CA SER A 2 -16.32 -14.37 6.85
C SER A 2 -16.27 -14.07 5.36
N GLU A 3 -16.95 -13.01 4.93
CA GLU A 3 -16.64 -12.35 3.66
C GLU A 3 -15.22 -11.77 3.84
N GLU A 4 -14.20 -12.57 3.58
CA GLU A 4 -12.83 -12.10 3.52
C GLU A 4 -12.71 -11.07 2.40
N ASP A 5 -12.02 -9.97 2.71
CA ASP A 5 -11.66 -8.84 1.85
C ASP A 5 -10.98 -9.33 0.55
N ALA A 6 -11.77 -9.80 -0.42
CA ALA A 6 -11.25 -10.28 -1.68
C ALA A 6 -10.68 -9.09 -2.46
N VAL A 7 -9.36 -9.07 -2.59
CA VAL A 7 -8.63 -8.13 -3.45
C VAL A 7 -9.24 -8.18 -4.86
N PHE A 8 -9.53 -7.00 -5.43
CA PHE A 8 -9.81 -6.89 -6.85
C PHE A 8 -8.51 -7.09 -7.62
N GLU A 9 -8.42 -8.21 -8.34
CA GLU A 9 -7.28 -8.53 -9.19
C GLU A 9 -7.41 -7.87 -10.57
N LEU A 10 -6.31 -7.77 -11.32
CA LEU A 10 -6.30 -7.09 -12.63
C LEU A 10 -7.19 -7.77 -13.68
N ASP A 11 -7.43 -9.07 -13.54
CA ASP A 11 -8.31 -9.85 -14.42
C ASP A 11 -9.78 -9.85 -13.96
N ASP A 12 -10.10 -9.17 -12.85
CA ASP A 12 -11.47 -9.04 -12.37
C ASP A 12 -12.34 -8.26 -13.39
N PRO A 13 -13.54 -8.75 -13.75
CA PRO A 13 -14.42 -8.09 -14.69
C PRO A 13 -14.77 -6.63 -14.31
N MET A 14 -14.95 -6.33 -13.02
CA MET A 14 -15.22 -4.97 -12.56
C MET A 14 -14.03 -4.04 -12.79
N VAL A 15 -12.80 -4.53 -12.60
CA VAL A 15 -11.59 -3.76 -12.90
C VAL A 15 -11.53 -3.44 -14.40
N GLY A 16 -11.84 -4.42 -15.25
CA GLY A 16 -11.91 -4.22 -16.70
C GLY A 16 -13.00 -3.23 -17.14
N GLU A 17 -14.19 -3.31 -16.56
CA GLU A 17 -15.32 -2.42 -16.87
C GLU A 17 -15.04 -0.99 -16.43
N LEU A 18 -14.57 -0.80 -15.19
CA LEU A 18 -14.20 0.52 -14.68
C LEU A 18 -13.00 1.09 -15.45
N GLY A 19 -12.01 0.26 -15.78
CA GLY A 19 -10.88 0.66 -16.62
C GLY A 19 -11.35 1.21 -17.96
N ARG A 20 -12.23 0.48 -18.67
CA ARG A 20 -12.80 0.94 -19.94
C ARG A 20 -13.59 2.26 -19.81
N PHE A 21 -14.32 2.44 -18.71
CA PHE A 21 -14.96 3.72 -18.41
C PHE A 21 -13.92 4.84 -18.24
N LEU A 22 -12.88 4.62 -17.43
CA LEU A 22 -11.83 5.59 -17.15
C LEU A 22 -11.05 6.04 -18.41
N GLN A 23 -10.87 5.16 -19.40
CA GLN A 23 -10.25 5.53 -20.68
C GLN A 23 -10.96 6.72 -21.34
N ASN A 24 -12.29 6.82 -21.21
CA ASN A 24 -13.10 7.85 -21.86
C ASN A 24 -14.02 8.58 -20.89
N ALA A 25 -13.63 8.67 -19.61
CA ALA A 25 -14.44 9.36 -18.61
C ALA A 25 -14.58 10.85 -18.98
N PRO A 26 -15.81 11.41 -18.97
CA PRO A 26 -16.03 12.82 -19.28
C PRO A 26 -15.45 13.71 -18.19
N LEU A 27 -14.80 14.80 -18.59
CA LEU A 27 -14.21 15.80 -17.71
C LEU A 27 -15.07 17.07 -17.65
N SER A 28 -14.93 17.84 -16.57
CA SER A 28 -15.69 19.08 -16.35
C SER A 28 -15.42 20.18 -17.39
N ASN A 29 -14.33 20.07 -18.15
CA ASN A 29 -13.97 20.97 -19.24
C ASN A 29 -14.55 20.56 -20.60
N GLY A 30 -15.44 19.57 -20.64
CA GLY A 30 -16.10 19.08 -21.87
C GLY A 30 -15.24 18.17 -22.73
N THR A 31 -14.09 17.71 -22.23
CA THR A 31 -13.26 16.70 -22.90
C THR A 31 -13.35 15.34 -22.20
N TYR A 32 -12.47 14.41 -22.55
CA TYR A 32 -12.40 13.05 -21.98
C TYR A 32 -11.02 12.81 -21.38
N ALA A 33 -10.95 11.93 -20.37
CA ALA A 33 -9.71 11.63 -19.66
C ALA A 33 -8.60 11.04 -20.54
N ARG A 34 -8.96 10.20 -21.53
CA ARG A 34 -8.01 9.54 -22.46
C ARG A 34 -6.89 8.79 -21.75
N ILE A 35 -7.23 8.12 -20.64
CA ILE A 35 -6.26 7.30 -19.90
C ILE A 35 -5.89 6.09 -20.80
N PRO A 36 -4.59 5.81 -21.03
CA PRO A 36 -4.17 4.67 -21.83
C PRO A 36 -4.63 3.32 -21.26
N SER A 37 -4.88 2.36 -22.15
CA SER A 37 -5.07 0.95 -21.78
C SER A 37 -3.84 0.43 -20.99
N GLY A 38 -4.09 -0.42 -20.00
CA GLY A 38 -3.14 -0.85 -18.99
C GLY A 38 -3.07 0.09 -17.80
N GLN A 39 -3.01 1.41 -18.02
CA GLN A 39 -3.01 2.39 -16.93
C GLN A 39 -4.41 2.58 -16.35
N SER A 40 -5.43 2.52 -17.19
CA SER A 40 -6.83 2.63 -16.75
C SER A 40 -7.25 1.49 -15.82
N GLU A 41 -6.77 0.28 -16.09
CA GLU A 41 -7.06 -0.93 -15.32
C GLU A 41 -6.31 -0.90 -13.98
N LEU A 42 -5.06 -0.44 -13.95
CA LEU A 42 -4.33 -0.20 -12.70
C LEU A 42 -5.02 0.84 -11.83
N LEU A 43 -5.50 1.94 -12.42
CA LEU A 43 -6.25 2.96 -11.68
C LEU A 43 -7.59 2.43 -11.18
N ALA A 44 -8.29 1.64 -11.99
CA ALA A 44 -9.53 0.98 -11.60
C ALA A 44 -9.31 0.03 -10.42
N GLN A 45 -8.29 -0.82 -10.49
CA GLN A 45 -7.90 -1.74 -9.42
C GLN A 45 -7.63 -0.98 -8.12
N ALA A 46 -6.83 0.09 -8.18
CA ALA A 46 -6.52 0.90 -7.01
C ALA A 46 -7.76 1.56 -6.40
N ALA A 47 -8.66 2.10 -7.24
CA ALA A 47 -9.90 2.72 -6.77
C ALA A 47 -10.85 1.71 -6.12
N LEU A 48 -11.02 0.53 -6.73
CA LEU A 48 -11.89 -0.53 -6.20
C LEU A 48 -11.34 -1.09 -4.90
N ASN A 49 -10.04 -1.38 -4.83
CA ASN A 49 -9.42 -1.83 -3.59
C ASN A 49 -9.46 -0.77 -2.49
N TRP A 50 -9.27 0.52 -2.82
CA TRP A 50 -9.45 1.60 -1.85
C TRP A 50 -10.88 1.63 -1.27
N LEU A 51 -11.89 1.49 -2.12
CA LEU A 51 -13.30 1.40 -1.68
C LEU A 51 -13.57 0.13 -0.87
N ASN A 52 -12.82 -0.94 -1.13
CA ASN A 52 -12.84 -2.19 -0.38
C ASN A 52 -11.97 -2.16 0.88
N LEU A 53 -11.59 -0.98 1.37
CA LEU A 53 -10.75 -0.81 2.57
C LEU A 53 -9.40 -1.53 2.47
N LEU A 54 -8.82 -1.60 1.27
CA LEU A 54 -7.48 -2.14 0.99
C LEU A 54 -6.57 -1.04 0.44
N VAL A 55 -5.28 -1.14 0.71
CA VAL A 55 -4.24 -0.22 0.28
C VAL A 55 -3.03 -0.99 -0.21
N TRP A 56 -2.34 -0.48 -1.24
CA TRP A 56 -1.11 -1.11 -1.72
C TRP A 56 0.06 -0.65 -0.86
N ASP A 57 0.67 -1.58 -0.12
CA ASP A 57 1.80 -1.32 0.75
C ASP A 57 2.82 -2.45 0.66
N GLY A 58 4.11 -2.11 0.56
CA GLY A 58 5.18 -3.11 0.55
C GLY A 58 5.10 -4.16 -0.56
N GLY A 59 4.37 -3.91 -1.65
CA GLY A 59 4.18 -4.86 -2.74
C GLY A 59 3.00 -5.82 -2.58
N GLU A 60 2.14 -5.59 -1.59
CA GLU A 60 0.93 -6.37 -1.34
C GLU A 60 -0.28 -5.46 -1.06
N TRP A 61 -1.49 -5.99 -1.26
CA TRP A 61 -2.71 -5.33 -0.79
C TRP A 61 -2.92 -5.65 0.69
N ALA A 62 -2.95 -4.62 1.53
CA ALA A 62 -3.15 -4.73 2.97
C ALA A 62 -4.44 -4.02 3.40
N PRO A 63 -5.11 -4.46 4.48
CA PRO A 63 -6.23 -3.75 5.06
C PRO A 63 -5.87 -2.30 5.42
N ARG A 64 -6.64 -1.34 4.92
CA ARG A 64 -6.47 0.10 5.13
C ARG A 64 -6.43 0.47 6.61
N ALA A 65 -7.19 -0.24 7.44
CA ALA A 65 -7.18 -0.07 8.88
C ALA A 65 -5.78 -0.23 9.49
N GLN A 66 -4.90 -1.07 8.92
CA GLN A 66 -3.52 -1.24 9.39
C GLN A 66 -2.65 0.01 9.17
N ILE A 67 -3.01 0.85 8.20
CA ILE A 67 -2.30 2.11 7.89
C ILE A 67 -2.99 3.32 8.56
N GLU A 68 -4.32 3.31 8.64
CA GLU A 68 -5.08 4.40 9.28
C GLU A 68 -5.01 4.36 10.81
N ALA A 69 -4.83 3.18 11.40
CA ALA A 69 -4.73 2.99 12.84
C ALA A 69 -3.27 2.96 13.33
N ALA A 70 -2.57 4.09 13.26
CA ALA A 70 -1.55 4.49 14.24
C ALA A 70 -0.82 5.76 13.76
N GLU A 71 -0.60 6.73 14.65
CA GLU A 71 0.69 7.40 14.58
C GLU A 71 1.72 6.31 14.82
N PHE A 72 2.44 5.91 13.75
CA PHE A 72 3.38 4.80 13.81
C PHE A 72 4.28 4.96 15.04
N GLY A 73 4.79 6.17 15.25
CA GLY A 73 5.64 6.57 16.35
C GLY A 73 6.98 7.06 15.84
N ASP A 74 7.83 7.54 16.75
CA ASP A 74 9.17 7.99 16.40
C ASP A 74 10.05 6.80 15.94
N VAL A 75 10.82 7.03 14.88
CA VAL A 75 11.77 6.04 14.32
C VAL A 75 13.16 6.61 14.26
N GLU A 76 14.11 5.88 14.82
CA GLU A 76 15.54 6.17 14.74
C GLU A 76 16.16 5.43 13.55
N MET A 77 16.86 6.17 12.68
CA MET A 77 17.56 5.61 11.53
C MET A 77 19.07 5.63 11.76
N THR A 78 19.72 4.50 11.48
CA THR A 78 21.18 4.37 11.46
C THR A 78 21.62 3.76 10.15
N VAL A 79 22.47 4.48 9.40
CA VAL A 79 23.14 3.93 8.21
C VAL A 79 24.34 3.12 8.69
N LEU A 80 24.44 1.88 8.21
CA LEU A 80 25.50 0.94 8.55
C LEU A 80 26.44 0.73 7.36
N SER A 81 27.67 0.29 7.66
CA SER A 81 28.64 -0.17 6.67
C SER A 81 28.78 0.76 5.46
N ASP A 82 29.10 2.03 5.71
CA ASP A 82 29.33 3.06 4.68
C ASP A 82 28.19 3.24 3.64
N GLY A 83 26.96 2.88 4.00
CA GLY A 83 25.78 3.02 3.12
C GLY A 83 25.25 1.71 2.53
N GLU A 84 25.82 0.57 2.89
CA GLU A 84 25.39 -0.74 2.39
C GLU A 84 24.12 -1.28 3.05
N ALA A 85 23.75 -0.74 4.22
CA ALA A 85 22.52 -1.14 4.90
C ALA A 85 21.93 0.01 5.73
N VAL A 86 20.61 -0.03 5.89
CA VAL A 86 19.86 0.87 6.77
C VAL A 86 19.23 0.08 7.89
N LYS A 87 19.49 0.51 9.13
CA LYS A 87 18.82 0.04 10.34
C LYS A 87 17.78 1.06 10.77
N LEU A 88 16.56 0.60 10.97
CA LEU A 88 15.50 1.40 11.56
C LEU A 88 15.09 0.79 12.90
N ARG A 89 14.86 1.64 13.90
CA ARG A 89 14.35 1.26 15.21
C ARG A 89 13.09 2.04 15.52
N HIS A 90 12.01 1.34 15.79
CA HIS A 90 10.78 1.93 16.29
C HIS A 90 10.95 2.25 17.79
N ILE A 91 10.90 3.53 18.16
CA ILE A 91 11.19 3.96 19.54
C ILE A 91 10.13 3.44 20.54
N PRO A 92 8.81 3.55 20.28
CA PRO A 92 7.78 3.07 21.19
C PRO A 92 7.84 1.58 21.50
N THR A 93 8.03 0.72 20.51
CA THR A 93 8.05 -0.75 20.72
C THR A 93 9.45 -1.32 20.92
N GLY A 94 10.49 -0.58 20.53
CA GLY A 94 11.87 -1.07 20.52
C GLY A 94 12.22 -1.97 19.34
N GLU A 95 11.28 -2.26 18.45
CA GLU A 95 11.48 -3.14 17.28
C GLU A 95 12.54 -2.59 16.32
N ILE A 96 13.29 -3.50 15.70
CA ILE A 96 14.41 -3.16 14.81
C ILE A 96 14.28 -3.91 13.49
N ALA A 97 14.45 -3.20 12.39
CA ALA A 97 14.57 -3.78 11.06
C ALA A 97 15.84 -3.33 10.34
N LEU A 98 16.30 -4.18 9.42
CA LEU A 98 17.45 -3.93 8.55
C LEU A 98 16.99 -4.12 7.11
N GLY A 99 17.46 -3.27 6.20
CA GLY A 99 17.24 -3.38 4.76
C GLY A 99 18.46 -2.90 4.00
N ALA A 100 18.56 -3.26 2.71
CA ALA A 100 19.62 -2.72 1.85
C ALA A 100 19.46 -1.20 1.65
N ASP A 101 18.23 -0.70 1.76
CA ASP A 101 17.92 0.72 1.79
C ASP A 101 16.83 1.05 2.84
N ALA A 102 16.51 2.34 2.95
CA ALA A 102 15.52 2.83 3.90
C ALA A 102 14.09 2.33 3.60
N HIS A 103 13.77 2.06 2.34
CA HIS A 103 12.44 1.59 1.94
C HIS A 103 12.23 0.13 2.37
N GLU A 104 13.19 -0.74 2.07
CA GLU A 104 13.19 -2.13 2.52
C GLU A 104 13.15 -2.23 4.05
N ALA A 105 14.00 -1.44 4.73
CA ALA A 105 14.04 -1.41 6.18
C ALA A 105 12.71 -0.92 6.78
N TRP A 106 12.03 0.04 6.15
CA TRP A 106 10.74 0.57 6.59
C TRP A 106 9.61 -0.46 6.46
N ILE A 107 9.52 -1.17 5.33
CA ILE A 107 8.54 -2.25 5.12
C ILE A 107 8.72 -3.33 6.19
N ALA A 108 9.96 -3.77 6.40
CA ALA A 108 10.28 -4.77 7.40
C ALA A 108 9.98 -4.30 8.83
N LEU A 109 10.22 -3.02 9.15
CA LEU A 109 9.91 -2.47 10.48
C LEU A 109 8.41 -2.43 10.73
N LYS A 110 7.62 -1.95 9.76
CA LYS A 110 6.15 -1.89 9.89
C LYS A 110 5.57 -3.26 10.17
N ARG A 111 5.99 -4.29 9.44
CA ARG A 111 5.54 -5.67 9.65
C ARG A 111 5.79 -6.14 11.09
N LYS A 112 7.01 -5.95 11.60
CA LYS A 112 7.36 -6.31 12.99
C LYS A 112 6.54 -5.56 14.04
N VAL A 113 6.34 -4.26 13.84
CA VAL A 113 5.55 -3.43 14.78
C VAL A 113 4.09 -3.88 14.80
N MET A 114 3.50 -4.19 13.64
CA MET A 114 2.12 -4.68 13.56
C MET A 114 1.96 -6.06 14.20
N GLU A 115 2.94 -6.97 14.06
CA GLU A 115 2.94 -8.27 14.74
C GLU A 115 2.88 -8.09 16.27
N VAL A 116 3.72 -7.21 16.83
CA VAL A 116 3.74 -6.92 18.27
C VAL A 116 2.46 -6.22 18.74
N ALA A 117 1.90 -5.32 17.93
CA ALA A 117 0.67 -4.59 18.27
C ALA A 117 -0.58 -5.48 18.24
N GLY A 118 -0.59 -6.56 17.46
CA GLY A 118 -1.69 -7.53 17.39
C GLY A 118 -1.71 -8.54 18.55
N ASP A 119 -0.58 -8.73 19.24
CA ASP A 119 -0.42 -9.64 20.39
C ASP A 119 -0.70 -8.99 21.76
N ALA A 120 -1.00 -7.68 21.78
CA ALA A 120 -1.24 -6.87 22.98
C ALA A 120 -2.74 -6.62 23.25
#